data_AF-A0A967TFP4-F1
#
_entry.id   AF-A0A967TFP4-F1
#
_cell.length_a   1.000
_cell.length_b   1.000
_cell.length_c   1.000
_cell.angle_alpha   90.00
_cell.angle_beta   90.00
_cell.angle_gamma   90.00
#
_symmetry.space_group_name_H-M   'P 1'
#
loop_
_entity.id
_entity.type
_entity.pdbx_description
1 polymer ?
#
loop_
_entity_poly.entity_id
_entity_poly.type
_entity_poly.pdbx_seq_one_letter_code
_entity_poly.pdbx_strand_id
1 'polypeptide(L)'
;QPGSKKAEFCTQGSNRMMEFCKTHNISFEQCGKVIVATEESELAYLDVLNERGKANGLKVKKITQSELKEVEPYVSGIAALHVPEAGIVSYTKVAEKLVSILQNDGVEIVFNKKVGLITSEEKKCTVETQNQTFESNYVINCSGLYSDTLAKSAGVELEHRIIPFRGEYFELVEDRRYLVKNLIYPVPNLSFPFLGVHFTRMIDGSIHAGPNAVLSLKKEGYSKFSFDAIEAWQSLSYKGFWKLVGQHWQEGFRELHRSVS
;
A
#
# COMPACT_ATOMS: atom_id res chain seq x y z
N GLN A 1 0.83 13.54 6.99
CA GLN A 1 1.01 14.91 7.52
C GLN A 1 2.51 15.16 7.68
N PRO A 2 2.99 16.41 7.53
CA PRO A 2 4.38 16.74 7.82
C PRO A 2 4.79 16.32 9.24
N GLY A 3 6.05 15.95 9.42
CA GLY A 3 6.59 15.47 10.71
C GLY A 3 6.15 14.05 11.14
N SER A 4 5.20 13.41 10.43
CA SER A 4 4.82 12.03 10.71
C SER A 4 5.88 11.04 10.21
N LYS A 5 6.02 9.90 10.90
CA LYS A 5 6.92 8.80 10.46
C LYS A 5 6.61 8.31 9.05
N LYS A 6 5.33 8.29 8.65
CA LYS A 6 4.94 7.95 7.27
C LYS A 6 5.49 8.94 6.24
N ALA A 7 5.47 10.25 6.54
CA ALA A 7 6.02 11.25 5.63
C ALA A 7 7.56 11.15 5.57
N GLU A 8 8.21 11.05 6.73
CA GLU A 8 9.66 10.88 6.84
C GLU A 8 10.14 9.65 6.05
N PHE A 9 9.57 8.48 6.32
CA PHE A 9 9.95 7.22 5.67
C PHE A 9 9.58 7.18 4.19
N CYS A 10 8.49 7.83 3.77
CA CYS A 10 8.13 7.90 2.35
C CYS A 10 9.17 8.70 1.55
N THR A 11 9.54 9.89 2.03
CA THR A 11 10.53 10.72 1.34
C THR A 11 11.90 10.05 1.32
N GLN A 12 12.39 9.56 2.46
CA GLN A 12 13.68 8.86 2.51
C GLN A 12 13.66 7.55 1.72
N GLY A 13 12.58 6.78 1.83
CA GLY A 13 12.40 5.50 1.15
C GLY A 13 12.35 5.65 -0.37
N SER A 14 11.66 6.67 -0.89
CA SER A 14 11.62 6.97 -2.32
C SER A 14 13.02 7.26 -2.87
N ASN A 15 13.78 8.12 -2.19
CA ASN A 15 15.14 8.47 -2.60
C ASN A 15 16.07 7.25 -2.58
N ARG A 16 16.04 6.47 -1.51
CA ARG A 16 16.83 5.23 -1.38
C ARG A 16 16.43 4.18 -2.41
N MET A 17 15.14 4.07 -2.72
CA MET A 17 14.67 3.12 -3.74
C MET A 17 15.18 3.49 -5.13
N MET A 18 15.10 4.78 -5.51
CA MET A 18 15.65 5.24 -6.78
C MET A 18 17.16 5.01 -6.88
N GLU A 19 17.90 5.29 -5.80
CA GLU A 19 19.34 5.02 -5.73
C GLU A 19 19.64 3.51 -5.84
N PHE A 20 18.92 2.68 -5.09
CA PHE A 20 19.03 1.22 -5.17
C PHE A 20 18.79 0.71 -6.60
N CYS A 21 17.77 1.23 -7.27
CA CYS A 21 17.46 0.86 -8.64
C CYS A 21 18.57 1.26 -9.61
N LYS A 22 19.13 2.47 -9.46
CA LYS A 22 20.29 2.93 -10.26
C LYS A 22 21.51 2.04 -10.03
N THR A 23 21.88 1.81 -8.77
CA THR A 23 23.07 1.03 -8.39
C THR A 23 22.99 -0.42 -8.88
N HIS A 24 21.79 -1.00 -8.92
CA HIS A 24 21.59 -2.40 -9.31
C HIS A 24 21.00 -2.59 -10.70
N ASN A 25 20.95 -1.54 -11.52
CA ASN A 25 20.41 -1.57 -12.89
C ASN A 25 18.97 -2.13 -12.97
N ILE A 26 18.12 -1.77 -12.00
CA ILE A 26 16.69 -2.11 -12.01
C ILE A 26 15.95 -0.96 -12.70
N SER A 27 15.16 -1.30 -13.73
CA SER A 27 14.35 -0.31 -14.44
C SER A 27 13.30 0.30 -13.50
N PHE A 28 13.29 1.63 -13.46
CA PHE A 28 12.28 2.45 -12.79
C PHE A 28 11.99 3.68 -13.64
N GLU A 29 10.80 4.26 -13.49
CA GLU A 29 10.37 5.43 -14.25
C GLU A 29 9.76 6.46 -13.30
N GLN A 30 10.21 7.72 -13.37
CA GLN A 30 9.54 8.84 -12.71
C GLN A 30 8.47 9.41 -13.66
N CYS A 31 7.38 8.67 -13.80
CA CYS A 31 6.28 8.99 -14.73
C CYS A 31 5.40 10.15 -14.27
N GLY A 32 5.57 10.65 -13.04
CA GLY A 32 4.73 11.69 -12.49
C GLY A 32 3.36 11.19 -12.01
N LYS A 33 2.66 12.06 -11.26
CA LYS A 33 1.31 11.80 -10.75
C LYS A 33 0.47 13.06 -10.81
N VAL A 34 -0.80 12.92 -11.16
CA VAL A 34 -1.82 13.96 -11.02
C VAL A 34 -2.87 13.53 -9.99
N ILE A 35 -3.14 14.41 -9.03
CA ILE A 35 -4.28 14.26 -8.10
C ILE A 35 -5.37 15.21 -8.60
N VAL A 36 -6.47 14.66 -9.10
CA VAL A 36 -7.47 15.38 -9.90
C VAL A 36 -8.68 15.73 -9.05
N ALA A 37 -9.03 17.02 -9.01
CA ALA A 37 -10.32 17.48 -8.51
C ALA A 37 -11.33 17.47 -9.66
N THR A 38 -12.47 16.85 -9.41
CA THR A 38 -13.63 16.78 -10.30
C THR A 38 -14.77 17.70 -9.86
N GLU A 39 -14.77 18.15 -8.60
CA GLU A 39 -15.79 19.03 -8.03
C GLU A 39 -15.19 20.23 -7.30
N GLU A 40 -15.92 21.35 -7.25
CA GLU A 40 -15.45 22.59 -6.60
C GLU A 40 -15.13 22.39 -5.10
N SER A 41 -15.89 21.52 -4.44
CA SER A 41 -15.70 21.14 -3.03
C SER A 41 -14.30 20.55 -2.75
N GLU A 42 -13.65 19.98 -3.76
CA GLU A 42 -12.34 19.34 -3.66
C GLU A 42 -11.17 20.32 -3.81
N LEU A 43 -11.42 21.53 -4.33
CA LEU A 43 -10.37 22.51 -4.60
C LEU A 43 -9.64 22.96 -3.33
N ALA A 44 -10.37 23.17 -2.24
CA ALA A 44 -9.78 23.53 -0.95
C ALA A 44 -8.88 22.41 -0.41
N TYR A 45 -9.23 21.14 -0.67
CA TYR A 45 -8.40 20.01 -0.28
C TYR A 45 -7.15 19.88 -1.15
N LEU A 46 -7.22 20.20 -2.44
CA LEU A 46 -6.02 20.30 -3.28
C LEU A 46 -5.03 21.32 -2.73
N ASP A 47 -5.50 22.48 -2.25
CA ASP A 47 -4.63 23.49 -1.64
C ASP A 47 -3.95 22.96 -0.37
N VAL A 48 -4.71 22.28 0.50
CA VAL A 48 -4.14 21.61 1.68
C VAL A 48 -3.09 20.55 1.31
N LEU A 49 -3.33 19.77 0.26
CA LEU A 49 -2.38 18.77 -0.22
C LEU A 49 -1.13 19.41 -0.83
N ASN A 50 -1.28 20.52 -1.55
CA ASN A 50 -0.18 21.29 -2.13
C ASN A 50 0.76 21.80 -1.02
N GLU A 51 0.20 22.45 0.00
CA GLU A 51 0.99 22.96 1.13
C GLU A 51 1.65 21.84 1.94
N ARG A 52 0.93 20.73 2.18
CA ARG A 52 1.53 19.55 2.82
C ARG A 52 2.64 18.93 1.97
N GLY A 53 2.49 18.89 0.65
CA GLY A 53 3.51 18.37 -0.26
C GLY A 53 4.78 19.20 -0.19
N LYS A 54 4.66 20.53 -0.30
CA LYS A 54 5.78 21.47 -0.15
C LYS A 54 6.46 21.34 1.21
N ALA A 55 5.68 21.27 2.30
CA ALA A 55 6.21 21.09 3.65
C ALA A 55 6.96 19.76 3.85
N ASN A 56 6.69 18.75 3.01
CA ASN A 56 7.44 17.48 2.98
C ASN A 56 8.61 17.50 1.97
N GLY A 57 8.92 18.65 1.38
CA GLY A 57 10.03 18.83 0.44
C GLY A 57 9.74 18.37 -0.99
N LEU A 58 8.48 18.08 -1.33
CA LEU A 58 8.09 17.63 -2.68
C LEU A 58 7.89 18.81 -3.63
N LYS A 59 8.27 18.63 -4.90
CA LYS A 59 8.09 19.61 -5.98
C LYS A 59 6.67 19.58 -6.56
N VAL A 60 5.67 19.71 -5.69
CA VAL A 60 4.26 19.69 -6.09
C VAL A 60 3.82 21.05 -6.64
N LYS A 61 2.96 21.02 -7.66
CA LYS A 61 2.38 22.24 -8.27
C LYS A 61 0.88 22.02 -8.49
N LYS A 62 0.05 22.93 -7.96
CA LYS A 62 -1.35 23.03 -8.37
C LYS A 62 -1.41 23.52 -9.81
N ILE A 63 -2.13 22.81 -10.66
CA ILE A 63 -2.29 23.09 -12.08
C ILE A 63 -3.76 23.32 -12.42
N THR A 64 -3.99 24.20 -13.38
CA THR A 64 -5.30 24.51 -13.94
C THR A 64 -5.84 23.35 -14.78
N GLN A 65 -7.12 23.39 -15.15
CA GLN A 65 -7.71 22.44 -16.10
C GLN A 65 -6.97 22.41 -17.44
N SER A 66 -6.55 23.57 -17.95
CA SER A 66 -5.81 23.67 -19.22
C SER A 66 -4.45 22.98 -19.13
N GLU A 67 -3.68 23.26 -18.07
CA GLU A 67 -2.40 22.59 -17.81
C GLU A 67 -2.59 21.08 -17.55
N LEU A 68 -3.68 20.67 -16.90
CA LEU A 68 -4.01 19.24 -16.71
C LEU A 68 -4.22 18.55 -18.05
N LYS A 69 -4.89 19.19 -19.01
CA LYS A 69 -5.09 18.64 -20.36
C LYS A 69 -3.79 18.52 -21.16
N GLU A 70 -2.79 19.34 -20.87
CA GLU A 70 -1.46 19.21 -21.47
C GLU A 70 -0.71 17.98 -20.93
N VAL A 71 -0.78 17.75 -19.60
CA VAL A 71 -0.07 16.65 -18.92
C VAL A 71 -0.80 15.31 -19.08
N GLU A 72 -2.12 15.31 -19.01
CA GLU A 72 -2.99 14.13 -19.06
C GLU A 72 -4.24 14.41 -19.93
N PRO A 73 -4.11 14.32 -21.27
CA PRO A 73 -5.11 14.83 -22.22
C PRO A 73 -6.51 14.18 -22.17
N TYR A 74 -6.59 12.97 -21.61
CA TYR A 74 -7.82 12.19 -21.56
C TYR A 74 -8.51 12.24 -20.19
N VAL A 75 -7.92 12.92 -19.20
CA VAL A 75 -8.52 13.11 -17.89
C VAL A 75 -9.50 14.28 -17.90
N SER A 76 -10.63 14.07 -17.22
CA SER A 76 -11.59 15.14 -16.91
C SER A 76 -11.42 15.59 -15.46
N GLY A 77 -11.27 16.90 -15.26
CA GLY A 77 -11.15 17.53 -13.96
C GLY A 77 -11.16 19.06 -14.08
N ILE A 78 -11.37 19.75 -12.97
CA ILE A 78 -11.42 21.22 -12.89
C ILE A 78 -10.08 21.83 -12.45
N ALA A 79 -9.27 21.06 -11.72
CA ALA A 79 -7.89 21.38 -11.34
C ALA A 79 -7.18 20.10 -10.90
N ALA A 80 -5.85 20.14 -10.78
CA ALA A 80 -5.10 19.02 -10.22
C ALA A 80 -3.89 19.46 -9.42
N LEU A 81 -3.35 18.57 -8.61
CA LEU A 81 -2.00 18.66 -8.05
C LEU A 81 -1.07 17.76 -8.86
N HIS A 82 -0.09 18.36 -9.53
CA HIS A 82 0.95 17.63 -10.24
C HIS A 82 2.13 17.33 -9.31
N VAL A 83 2.59 16.08 -9.32
CA VAL A 83 3.70 15.55 -8.52
C VAL A 83 4.69 14.87 -9.48
N PRO A 84 5.65 15.60 -10.04
CA PRO A 84 6.55 15.08 -11.09
C PRO A 84 7.52 14.01 -10.57
N GLU A 85 7.81 14.00 -9.26
CA GLU A 85 8.78 13.07 -8.66
C GLU A 85 8.23 11.66 -8.44
N ALA A 86 6.91 11.47 -8.61
CA ALA A 86 6.28 10.17 -8.47
C ALA A 86 6.76 9.20 -9.55
N GLY A 87 6.90 7.92 -9.19
CA GLY A 87 7.43 6.92 -10.11
C GLY A 87 7.04 5.50 -9.77
N ILE A 88 7.47 4.59 -10.63
CA ILE A 88 7.11 3.18 -10.66
C ILE A 88 8.34 2.31 -10.83
N VAL A 89 8.33 1.13 -10.24
CA VAL A 89 9.38 0.11 -10.31
C VAL A 89 8.76 -1.28 -10.11
N SER A 90 9.38 -2.32 -10.65
CA SER A 90 9.01 -3.70 -10.31
C SER A 90 9.47 -4.03 -8.89
N TYR A 91 8.52 -4.14 -7.95
CA TYR A 91 8.82 -4.58 -6.60
C TYR A 91 9.38 -6.01 -6.58
N THR A 92 8.97 -6.88 -7.51
CA THR A 92 9.51 -8.23 -7.66
C THR A 92 11.00 -8.22 -7.94
N LYS A 93 11.44 -7.45 -8.94
CA LYS A 93 12.88 -7.33 -9.26
C LYS A 93 13.69 -6.73 -8.11
N VAL A 94 13.11 -5.77 -7.39
CA VAL A 94 13.73 -5.22 -6.18
C VAL A 94 13.90 -6.30 -5.11
N ALA A 95 12.85 -7.08 -4.83
CA ALA A 95 12.89 -8.16 -3.84
C ALA A 95 13.88 -9.27 -4.23
N GLU A 96 13.87 -9.71 -5.49
CA GLU A 96 14.84 -10.67 -6.03
C GLU A 96 16.28 -10.18 -5.87
N LYS A 97 16.51 -8.89 -6.14
CA LYS A 97 17.85 -8.31 -5.97
C LYS A 97 18.27 -8.24 -4.51
N LEU A 98 17.37 -7.88 -3.60
CA LEU A 98 17.64 -7.89 -2.17
C LEU A 98 17.97 -9.31 -1.68
N VAL A 99 17.21 -10.32 -2.11
CA VAL A 99 17.49 -11.73 -1.82
C VAL A 99 18.90 -12.12 -2.28
N SER A 100 19.27 -11.78 -3.51
CA SER A 100 20.61 -12.05 -4.04
C SER A 100 21.72 -11.38 -3.24
N ILE A 101 21.54 -10.12 -2.81
CA ILE A 101 22.52 -9.41 -1.97
C ILE A 101 22.68 -10.13 -0.63
N LEU A 102 21.57 -10.43 0.05
CA LEU A 102 21.57 -11.10 1.35
C LEU A 102 22.25 -12.47 1.29
N GLN A 103 21.97 -13.26 0.25
CA GLN A 103 22.60 -14.57 0.06
C GLN A 103 24.12 -14.47 -0.18
N ASN A 104 24.56 -13.46 -0.96
CA ASN A 104 26.00 -13.21 -1.16
C ASN A 104 26.70 -12.78 0.13
N ASP A 105 25.98 -12.12 1.04
CA ASP A 105 26.47 -11.73 2.36
C ASP A 105 26.36 -12.89 3.39
N GLY A 106 25.96 -14.09 2.95
CA GLY A 106 25.90 -15.30 3.79
C GLY A 106 24.63 -15.44 4.61
N VAL A 107 23.58 -14.66 4.33
CA VAL A 107 22.28 -14.79 5.00
C VAL A 107 21.54 -16.03 4.49
N GLU A 108 21.11 -16.87 5.42
CA GLU A 108 20.26 -18.03 5.12
C GLU A 108 18.80 -17.60 4.96
N ILE A 109 18.17 -18.01 3.85
CA ILE A 109 16.76 -17.77 3.57
C ILE A 109 16.05 -19.11 3.44
N VAL A 110 15.16 -19.40 4.38
CA VAL A 110 14.44 -20.68 4.45
C VAL A 110 12.97 -20.47 4.14
N PHE A 111 12.53 -21.00 2.98
CA PHE A 111 11.13 -20.95 2.56
C PHE A 111 10.31 -22.12 3.11
N ASN A 112 8.98 -22.05 2.96
CA ASN A 112 8.04 -23.08 3.40
C ASN A 112 8.10 -23.36 4.92
N LYS A 113 8.40 -22.32 5.71
CA LYS A 113 8.47 -22.36 7.17
C LYS A 113 7.48 -21.38 7.78
N LYS A 114 6.25 -21.84 8.00
CA LYS A 114 5.25 -21.04 8.71
C LYS A 114 5.63 -20.99 10.19
N VAL A 115 5.89 -19.79 10.70
CA VAL A 115 6.13 -19.53 12.12
C VAL A 115 4.82 -19.65 12.89
N GLY A 116 4.84 -20.40 13.98
CA GLY A 116 3.69 -20.62 14.87
C GLY A 116 3.82 -19.88 16.20
N LEU A 117 4.90 -20.14 16.93
CA LEU A 117 5.17 -19.56 18.24
C LEU A 117 6.55 -18.92 18.26
N ILE A 118 6.65 -17.80 18.96
CA ILE A 118 7.92 -17.15 19.27
C ILE A 118 7.99 -17.06 20.79
N THR A 119 9.06 -17.56 21.40
CA THR A 119 9.34 -17.34 22.82
C THR A 119 10.59 -16.49 22.96
N SER A 120 10.63 -15.64 23.97
CA SER A 120 11.78 -14.76 24.23
C SER A 120 12.10 -14.79 25.72
N GLU A 121 13.27 -15.34 26.05
CA GLU A 121 13.78 -15.44 27.42
C GLU A 121 15.13 -14.73 27.49
N GLU A 122 15.22 -13.68 28.31
CA GLU A 122 16.41 -12.83 28.51
C GLU A 122 17.15 -12.39 27.23
N LYS A 123 18.03 -13.25 26.69
CA LYS A 123 18.90 -13.01 25.53
C LYS A 123 18.76 -14.07 24.43
N LYS A 124 17.74 -14.92 24.51
CA LYS A 124 17.50 -16.01 23.58
C LYS A 124 16.04 -15.98 23.13
N CYS A 125 15.86 -15.90 21.83
CA CYS A 125 14.59 -16.06 21.17
C CYS A 125 14.54 -17.45 20.52
N THR A 126 13.39 -18.11 20.66
CA THR A 126 13.10 -19.37 19.99
C THR A 126 11.94 -19.15 19.04
N VAL A 127 12.11 -19.52 17.77
CA VAL A 127 11.09 -19.43 16.74
C VAL A 127 10.70 -20.83 16.31
N GLU A 128 9.49 -21.22 16.64
CA GLU A 128 8.93 -22.52 16.30
C GLU A 128 8.17 -22.45 14.97
N THR A 129 8.48 -23.40 14.10
CA THR A 129 7.76 -23.64 12.84
C THR A 129 7.14 -25.03 12.87
N GLN A 130 6.38 -25.42 11.84
CA GLN A 130 5.71 -26.72 11.80
C GLN A 130 6.65 -27.93 11.97
N ASN A 131 7.91 -27.83 11.56
CA ASN A 131 8.84 -28.96 11.53
C ASN A 131 10.29 -28.59 11.89
N GLN A 132 10.51 -27.39 12.43
CA GLN A 132 11.85 -26.91 12.78
C GLN A 132 11.78 -25.79 13.81
N THR A 133 12.79 -25.73 14.66
CA THR A 133 12.98 -24.66 15.64
C THR A 133 14.27 -23.90 15.32
N PHE A 134 14.21 -22.58 15.40
CA PHE A 134 15.35 -21.69 15.21
C PHE A 134 15.63 -20.93 16.51
N GLU A 135 16.91 -20.71 16.80
CA GLU A 135 17.34 -19.95 17.97
C GLU A 135 18.14 -18.72 17.52
N SER A 136 17.88 -17.58 18.14
CA SER A 136 18.60 -16.33 17.84
C SER A 136 18.65 -15.42 19.06
N ASN A 137 19.50 -14.39 19.03
CA ASN A 137 19.50 -13.35 20.07
C ASN A 137 18.37 -12.32 19.88
N TYR A 138 17.89 -12.18 18.65
CA TYR A 138 16.89 -11.19 18.26
C TYR A 138 15.96 -11.77 17.20
N VAL A 139 14.69 -11.33 17.23
CA VAL A 139 13.69 -11.61 16.19
C VAL A 139 13.10 -10.30 15.70
N ILE A 140 13.16 -10.08 14.40
CA ILE A 140 12.51 -8.93 13.75
C ILE A 140 11.24 -9.43 13.07
N ASN A 141 10.08 -8.97 13.54
CA ASN A 141 8.79 -9.37 13.01
C ASN A 141 8.39 -8.51 11.80
N CYS A 142 8.51 -9.08 10.60
CA CYS A 142 8.09 -8.46 9.33
C CYS A 142 6.95 -9.22 8.64
N SER A 143 6.09 -9.92 9.38
CA SER A 143 5.07 -10.85 8.82
C SER A 143 3.80 -10.18 8.27
N GLY A 144 3.88 -8.90 7.88
CA GLY A 144 2.80 -8.17 7.22
C GLY A 144 1.48 -8.28 7.98
N LEU A 145 0.47 -8.90 7.35
CA LEU A 145 -0.87 -9.04 7.91
C LEU A 145 -0.93 -9.89 9.18
N TYR A 146 0.08 -10.71 9.45
CA TYR A 146 0.17 -11.55 10.66
C TYR A 146 1.04 -10.94 11.76
N SER A 147 1.56 -9.72 11.57
CA SER A 147 2.52 -9.12 12.51
C SER A 147 1.94 -8.94 13.91
N ASP A 148 0.67 -8.56 14.03
CA ASP A 148 -0.04 -8.46 15.31
C ASP A 148 -0.21 -9.82 16.01
N THR A 149 -0.43 -10.88 15.23
CA THR A 149 -0.65 -12.24 15.71
C THR A 149 0.65 -12.84 16.23
N LEU A 150 1.74 -12.71 15.48
CA LEU A 150 3.05 -13.19 15.92
C LEU A 150 3.61 -12.39 17.10
N ALA A 151 3.42 -11.06 17.12
CA ALA A 151 3.84 -10.25 18.26
C ALA A 151 3.10 -10.67 19.55
N LYS A 152 1.80 -10.96 19.48
CA LYS A 152 1.06 -11.53 20.63
C LYS A 152 1.58 -12.90 21.04
N SER A 153 1.92 -13.76 20.07
CA SER A 153 2.51 -15.07 20.38
C SER A 153 3.83 -14.94 21.14
N ALA A 154 4.57 -13.85 20.89
CA ALA A 154 5.81 -13.48 21.58
C ALA A 154 5.61 -12.79 22.94
N GLY A 155 4.37 -12.70 23.44
CA GLY A 155 4.06 -12.06 24.71
C GLY A 155 4.01 -10.52 24.66
N VAL A 156 4.01 -9.92 23.47
CA VAL A 156 3.90 -8.45 23.33
C VAL A 156 2.45 -8.02 23.52
N GLU A 157 2.21 -7.12 24.47
CA GLU A 157 0.91 -6.46 24.62
C GLU A 157 0.70 -5.46 23.48
N LEU A 158 -0.40 -5.61 22.75
CA LEU A 158 -0.76 -4.75 21.63
C LEU A 158 -2.09 -4.05 21.87
N GLU A 159 -2.10 -2.73 21.71
CA GLU A 159 -3.31 -1.91 21.74
C GLU A 159 -4.13 -1.97 20.43
N HIS A 160 -3.51 -2.48 19.36
CA HIS A 160 -4.09 -2.51 18.01
C HIS A 160 -4.15 -3.93 17.44
N ARG A 161 -4.98 -4.10 16.40
CA ARG A 161 -5.17 -5.35 15.66
C ARG A 161 -5.22 -5.04 14.16
N ILE A 162 -4.68 -5.92 13.34
CA ILE A 162 -4.71 -5.81 11.88
C ILE A 162 -6.00 -6.43 11.36
N ILE A 163 -6.81 -5.59 10.71
CA ILE A 163 -8.01 -6.00 9.97
C ILE A 163 -7.67 -6.05 8.47
N PRO A 164 -7.77 -7.21 7.80
CA PRO A 164 -7.39 -7.33 6.40
C PRO A 164 -8.49 -6.80 5.48
N PHE A 165 -8.10 -5.95 4.53
CA PHE A 165 -8.93 -5.54 3.41
C PHE A 165 -8.28 -6.02 2.12
N ARG A 166 -9.05 -6.71 1.26
CA ARG A 166 -8.65 -7.06 -0.09
C ARG A 166 -8.94 -5.89 -1.01
N GLY A 167 -7.96 -5.55 -1.85
CA GLY A 167 -8.13 -4.66 -2.98
C GLY A 167 -8.21 -5.44 -4.27
N GLU A 168 -9.20 -5.11 -5.10
CA GLU A 168 -9.40 -5.66 -6.43
C GLU A 168 -9.03 -4.61 -7.48
N TYR A 169 -8.35 -5.07 -8.53
CA TYR A 169 -7.90 -4.23 -9.64
C TYR A 169 -8.46 -4.77 -10.95
N PHE A 170 -8.82 -3.85 -11.83
CA PHE A 170 -9.03 -4.15 -13.25
C PHE A 170 -7.79 -3.73 -14.03
N GLU A 171 -7.49 -4.41 -15.12
CA GLU A 171 -6.45 -4.01 -16.05
C GLU A 171 -7.10 -3.39 -17.30
N LEU A 172 -6.56 -2.27 -17.77
CA LEU A 172 -6.97 -1.69 -19.05
C LEU A 172 -6.48 -2.58 -20.19
N VAL A 173 -7.37 -2.84 -21.14
CA VAL A 173 -7.02 -3.47 -22.41
C VAL A 173 -5.91 -2.70 -23.13
N GLU A 174 -5.03 -3.43 -23.82
CA GLU A 174 -3.80 -2.90 -24.43
C GLU A 174 -4.05 -1.64 -25.30
N ASP A 175 -5.08 -1.70 -26.15
CA ASP A 175 -5.44 -0.65 -27.09
C ASP A 175 -5.97 0.62 -26.42
N ARG A 176 -6.19 0.62 -25.10
CA ARG A 176 -6.65 1.77 -24.30
C ARG A 176 -5.63 2.30 -23.31
N ARG A 177 -4.45 1.68 -23.19
CA ARG A 177 -3.40 2.13 -22.26
C ARG A 177 -2.91 3.55 -22.57
N TYR A 178 -3.02 4.01 -23.82
CA TYR A 178 -2.68 5.38 -24.21
C TYR A 178 -3.48 6.49 -23.50
N LEU A 179 -4.61 6.14 -22.86
CA LEU A 179 -5.46 7.07 -22.13
C LEU A 179 -4.86 7.57 -20.81
N VAL A 180 -3.81 6.91 -20.31
CA VAL A 180 -3.21 7.21 -19.02
C VAL A 180 -1.70 7.36 -19.19
N LYS A 181 -1.20 8.59 -19.12
CA LYS A 181 0.24 8.91 -19.26
C LYS A 181 0.98 8.94 -17.93
N ASN A 182 0.31 9.37 -16.86
CA ASN A 182 0.86 9.51 -15.51
C ASN A 182 0.09 8.61 -14.53
N LEU A 183 0.48 8.61 -13.26
CA LEU A 183 -0.37 8.07 -12.20
C LEU A 183 -1.54 9.03 -11.96
N ILE A 184 -2.78 8.54 -12.00
CA ILE A 184 -3.99 9.38 -11.84
C ILE A 184 -4.72 8.97 -10.58
N TYR A 185 -4.88 9.92 -9.67
CA TYR A 185 -5.50 9.73 -8.36
C TYR A 185 -6.63 10.76 -8.19
N PRO A 186 -7.76 10.39 -7.57
CA PRO A 186 -8.75 11.39 -7.16
C PRO A 186 -8.24 12.15 -5.94
N VAL A 187 -8.85 13.29 -5.63
CA VAL A 187 -8.66 13.94 -4.33
C VAL A 187 -9.14 12.96 -3.24
N PRO A 188 -8.32 12.68 -2.19
CA PRO A 188 -8.72 11.75 -1.14
C PRO A 188 -9.99 12.21 -0.42
N ASN A 189 -10.97 11.32 -0.31
CA ASN A 189 -12.16 11.57 0.49
C ASN A 189 -11.80 11.51 1.98
N LEU A 190 -11.95 12.61 2.72
CA LEU A 190 -11.66 12.63 4.15
C LEU A 190 -12.59 11.75 4.99
N SER A 191 -13.83 11.57 4.54
CA SER A 191 -14.79 10.67 5.18
C SER A 191 -14.45 9.20 4.93
N PHE A 192 -13.62 8.89 3.93
CA PHE A 192 -13.18 7.53 3.65
C PHE A 192 -11.79 7.50 2.99
N PRO A 193 -10.71 7.71 3.75
CA PRO A 193 -9.36 7.98 3.21
C PRO A 193 -8.68 6.76 2.57
N PHE A 194 -9.35 5.60 2.55
CA PHE A 194 -8.83 4.35 2.02
C PHE A 194 -9.32 4.02 0.61
N LEU A 195 -10.25 4.82 0.06
CA LEU A 195 -10.89 4.53 -1.21
C LEU A 195 -10.69 5.64 -2.23
N GLY A 196 -10.18 5.24 -3.38
CA GLY A 196 -10.05 6.03 -4.58
C GLY A 196 -9.60 5.09 -5.68
N VAL A 197 -10.38 5.00 -6.77
CA VAL A 197 -9.92 4.24 -7.93
C VAL A 197 -8.76 5.00 -8.53
N HIS A 198 -7.56 4.45 -8.42
CA HIS A 198 -6.38 5.00 -9.06
C HIS A 198 -6.21 4.36 -10.43
N PHE A 199 -5.69 5.13 -11.38
CA PHE A 199 -5.07 4.54 -12.57
C PHE A 199 -3.56 4.56 -12.36
N THR A 200 -2.98 3.37 -12.24
CA THR A 200 -1.56 3.17 -11.96
C THR A 200 -0.92 2.49 -13.14
N ARG A 201 0.05 3.17 -13.73
CA ARG A 201 0.95 2.57 -14.72
C ARG A 201 1.88 1.60 -14.03
N MET A 202 2.10 0.45 -14.65
CA MET A 202 3.07 -0.54 -14.22
C MET A 202 4.33 -0.41 -15.08
N ILE A 203 5.46 -0.86 -14.55
CA ILE A 203 6.76 -0.74 -15.25
C ILE A 203 6.82 -1.57 -16.54
N ASP A 204 5.95 -2.57 -16.67
CA ASP A 204 5.79 -3.39 -17.89
C ASP A 204 4.85 -2.76 -18.93
N GLY A 205 4.28 -1.59 -18.64
CA GLY A 205 3.38 -0.86 -19.52
C GLY A 205 1.88 -1.14 -19.27
N SER A 206 1.53 -2.15 -18.48
CA SER A 206 0.13 -2.38 -18.09
C SER A 206 -0.42 -1.25 -17.21
N ILE A 207 -1.74 -1.10 -17.17
CA ILE A 207 -2.39 -0.03 -16.39
C ILE A 207 -3.50 -0.64 -15.55
N HIS A 208 -3.38 -0.48 -14.24
CA HIS A 208 -4.35 -1.00 -13.28
C HIS A 208 -5.29 0.12 -12.80
N ALA A 209 -6.58 -0.17 -12.81
CA ALA A 209 -7.64 0.64 -12.23
C ALA A 209 -8.06 0.03 -10.88
N GLY A 210 -7.81 0.74 -9.79
CA GLY A 210 -8.12 0.28 -8.42
C GLY A 210 -7.18 0.84 -7.36
N PRO A 211 -7.13 0.24 -6.15
CA PRO A 211 -7.99 -0.84 -5.70
C PRO A 211 -9.35 -0.33 -5.20
N ASN A 212 -10.35 -1.22 -5.20
CA ASN A 212 -11.50 -1.11 -4.29
C ASN A 212 -11.08 -1.53 -2.85
N ALA A 213 -11.99 -1.48 -1.87
CA ALA A 213 -11.65 -1.93 -0.51
C ALA A 213 -12.74 -2.84 0.07
N VAL A 214 -12.47 -4.14 0.09
CA VAL A 214 -13.42 -5.17 0.55
C VAL A 214 -12.87 -5.85 1.79
N LEU A 215 -13.69 -5.99 2.85
CA LEU A 215 -13.29 -6.75 4.03
C LEU A 215 -12.91 -8.19 3.63
N SER A 216 -11.72 -8.62 4.01
CA SER A 216 -11.32 -10.02 3.84
C SER A 216 -11.59 -10.81 5.11
N LEU A 217 -12.14 -12.02 4.98
CA LEU A 217 -12.29 -12.96 6.09
C LEU A 217 -11.14 -13.97 6.17
N LYS A 218 -10.05 -13.69 5.42
CA LYS A 218 -8.79 -14.42 5.45
C LYS A 218 -7.65 -13.44 5.11
N LYS A 219 -6.64 -13.28 5.96
CA LYS A 219 -5.54 -12.31 5.82
C LYS A 219 -4.84 -12.48 4.46
N GLU A 220 -4.48 -13.70 4.07
CA GLU A 220 -3.93 -14.01 2.73
C GLU A 220 -4.97 -14.65 1.79
N GLY A 221 -6.19 -14.14 1.82
CA GLY A 221 -7.31 -14.61 1.00
C GLY A 221 -7.52 -13.78 -0.27
N TYR A 222 -6.85 -14.14 -1.37
CA TYR A 222 -6.95 -13.39 -2.63
C TYR A 222 -8.22 -13.70 -3.45
N SER A 223 -8.89 -14.82 -3.21
CA SER A 223 -10.14 -15.15 -3.92
C SER A 223 -11.36 -14.50 -3.26
N LYS A 224 -12.40 -14.21 -4.05
CA LYS A 224 -13.63 -13.56 -3.58
C LYS A 224 -14.25 -14.23 -2.35
N PHE A 225 -14.24 -15.57 -2.34
CA PHE A 225 -14.84 -16.40 -1.30
C PHE A 225 -13.79 -17.02 -0.34
N SER A 226 -12.58 -16.46 -0.28
CA SER A 226 -11.59 -16.90 0.71
C SER A 226 -12.09 -16.68 2.13
N PHE A 227 -12.11 -17.74 2.92
CA PHE A 227 -12.62 -17.74 4.29
C PHE A 227 -11.72 -18.55 5.21
N ASP A 228 -11.45 -18.00 6.39
CA ASP A 228 -10.86 -18.72 7.52
C ASP A 228 -11.65 -18.35 8.79
N ALA A 229 -12.19 -19.37 9.48
CA ALA A 229 -13.09 -19.12 10.61
C ALA A 229 -12.39 -18.43 11.79
N ILE A 230 -11.12 -18.75 12.03
CA ILE A 230 -10.35 -18.20 13.15
C ILE A 230 -10.01 -16.73 12.84
N GLU A 231 -9.53 -16.45 11.64
CA GLU A 231 -9.19 -15.08 11.21
C GLU A 231 -10.43 -14.18 11.07
N ALA A 232 -11.55 -14.73 10.60
CA ALA A 232 -12.84 -14.06 10.59
C ALA A 232 -13.27 -13.67 12.01
N TRP A 233 -13.21 -14.62 12.95
CA TRP A 233 -13.53 -14.34 14.35
C TRP A 233 -12.60 -13.31 14.97
N GLN A 234 -11.29 -13.36 14.69
CA GLN A 234 -10.33 -12.36 15.15
C GLN A 234 -10.69 -10.95 14.65
N SER A 235 -11.21 -10.81 13.44
CA SER A 235 -11.62 -9.52 12.92
C SER A 235 -12.95 -9.06 13.54
N LEU A 236 -13.96 -9.94 13.54
CA LEU A 236 -15.33 -9.64 13.99
C LEU A 236 -15.46 -9.46 15.50
N SER A 237 -14.62 -10.11 16.31
CA SER A 237 -14.60 -9.95 17.77
C SER A 237 -13.91 -8.67 18.24
N TYR A 238 -13.24 -7.94 17.34
CA TYR A 238 -12.52 -6.73 17.71
C TYR A 238 -13.46 -5.52 17.77
N LYS A 239 -13.59 -4.90 18.96
CA LYS A 239 -14.42 -3.70 19.14
C LYS A 239 -14.03 -2.56 18.20
N GLY A 240 -12.74 -2.42 17.87
CA GLY A 240 -12.25 -1.41 16.93
C GLY A 240 -12.79 -1.59 15.51
N PHE A 241 -13.06 -2.83 15.08
CA PHE A 241 -13.68 -3.10 13.78
C PHE A 241 -15.10 -2.54 13.72
N TRP A 242 -15.93 -2.78 14.75
CA TRP A 242 -17.30 -2.25 14.77
C TRP A 242 -17.35 -0.73 14.89
N LYS A 243 -16.38 -0.12 15.57
CA LYS A 243 -16.22 1.34 15.58
C LYS A 243 -15.93 1.87 14.17
N LEU A 244 -15.05 1.20 13.42
CA LEU A 244 -14.75 1.55 12.04
C LEU A 244 -15.98 1.38 11.13
N VAL A 245 -16.68 0.23 11.23
CA VAL A 245 -17.88 -0.04 10.43
C VAL A 245 -18.98 0.97 10.72
N GLY A 246 -19.26 1.28 11.99
CA GLY A 246 -20.29 2.26 12.35
C GLY A 246 -20.02 3.66 11.77
N GLN A 247 -18.75 4.03 11.59
CA GLN A 247 -18.35 5.30 10.99
C GLN A 247 -18.45 5.33 9.45
N HIS A 248 -18.40 4.17 8.78
CA HIS A 248 -18.23 4.06 7.31
C HIS A 248 -19.13 3.00 6.65
N TRP A 249 -20.29 2.69 7.25
CA TRP A 249 -21.11 1.55 6.83
C TRP A 249 -21.69 1.70 5.42
N GLN A 250 -22.08 2.92 5.02
CA GLN A 250 -22.70 3.19 3.71
C GLN A 250 -21.72 2.89 2.57
N GLU A 251 -20.47 3.32 2.73
CA GLU A 251 -19.38 3.08 1.80
C GLU A 251 -19.00 1.60 1.75
N GLY A 252 -18.93 0.93 2.91
CA GLY A 252 -18.65 -0.51 2.96
C GLY A 252 -19.66 -1.37 2.19
N PHE A 253 -20.95 -1.03 2.26
CA PHE A 253 -21.99 -1.71 1.46
C PHE A 253 -21.82 -1.45 -0.05
N ARG A 254 -21.46 -0.22 -0.44
CA ARG A 254 -21.22 0.13 -1.85
C ARG A 254 -20.04 -0.66 -2.43
N GLU A 255 -18.98 -0.84 -1.65
CA GLU A 255 -17.80 -1.60 -2.07
C GLU A 255 -18.07 -3.10 -2.18
N LEU A 256 -18.85 -3.68 -1.25
CA LEU A 256 -19.33 -5.05 -1.36
C LEU A 256 -20.17 -5.25 -2.63
N HIS A 257 -21.07 -4.31 -2.93
CA HIS A 257 -21.88 -4.38 -4.14
C HIS A 257 -21.00 -4.34 -5.40
N ARG A 258 -20.03 -3.42 -5.47
CA ARG A 258 -19.04 -3.31 -6.56
C ARG A 258 -18.17 -4.55 -6.74
N SER A 259 -17.91 -5.30 -5.67
CA SER A 259 -17.12 -6.55 -5.75
C SER A 259 -17.93 -7.70 -6.34
N VAL A 260 -19.25 -7.69 -6.17
CA VAL A 260 -20.15 -8.75 -6.65
C VAL A 260 -20.69 -8.46 -8.06
N SER A 261 -20.85 -7.19 -8.44
CA SER A 261 -21.21 -6.74 -9.79
C SER A 261 -20.04 -6.82 -10.76
#